data_AF-A0A6G9AR52-F1
#
_entry.id   AF-A0A6G9AR52-F1
#
_cell.length_a   1.000
_cell.length_b   1.000
_cell.length_c   1.000
_cell.angle_alpha   90.00
_cell.angle_beta   90.00
_cell.angle_gamma   90.00
#
_symmetry.space_group_name_H-M   'P 1'
#
loop_
_entity.id
_entity.type
_entity.pdbx_description
1 polymer ?
#
loop_
_entity_poly.entity_id
_entity_poly.type
_entity_poly.pdbx_seq_one_letter_code
_entity_poly.pdbx_strand_id
1 'polypeptide(L)'
;MPYQPLRATLNKYIPTTGIRAVLVHHGVNDRNDSNRQQFADQYRTVIQHSRETYKIPDVAWLLAMEDGGIEIDSEQMRAGTSDVLASEPNCYVGADLLALRQQRAGRDDTIHLRVDDWDAYATLWANSLLAVINKTKPKSAVLATEYTSNVVSTSVLGISNARVFLPNSEIAFLAVAVGITAALFLSRKLIPALIALCFVTYGLGRLRSTP
;
A
#
# COMPACT_ATOMS: atom_id res chain seq x y z
N MET A 1 -23.63 -5.29 -5.04
CA MET A 1 -22.50 -5.02 -5.96
C MET A 1 -21.18 -5.06 -5.19
N PRO A 2 -20.16 -5.79 -5.67
CA PRO A 2 -18.86 -5.95 -5.01
C PRO A 2 -18.06 -4.63 -4.87
N TYR A 3 -18.49 -3.56 -5.53
CA TYR A 3 -17.89 -2.23 -5.43
C TYR A 3 -18.06 -1.52 -4.09
N GLN A 4 -19.07 -1.88 -3.29
CA GLN A 4 -19.27 -1.20 -2.00
C GLN A 4 -18.14 -1.49 -0.98
N PRO A 5 -17.75 -2.76 -0.75
CA PRO A 5 -16.58 -3.07 0.07
C PRO A 5 -15.29 -2.44 -0.47
N LEU A 6 -15.07 -2.49 -1.79
CA LEU A 6 -13.92 -1.85 -2.42
C LEU A 6 -13.91 -0.34 -2.12
N ARG A 7 -15.04 0.35 -2.33
CA ARG A 7 -15.19 1.78 -2.02
C ARG A 7 -14.92 2.08 -0.56
N ALA A 8 -15.41 1.27 0.38
CA ALA A 8 -15.15 1.44 1.80
C ALA A 8 -13.65 1.31 2.12
N THR A 9 -12.98 0.32 1.54
CA THR A 9 -11.54 0.11 1.70
C THR A 9 -10.73 1.26 1.10
N LEU A 10 -11.05 1.66 -0.13
CA LEU A 10 -10.34 2.74 -0.83
C LEU A 10 -10.52 4.09 -0.12
N ASN A 11 -11.71 4.38 0.41
CA ASN A 11 -11.96 5.63 1.14
C ASN A 11 -11.35 5.66 2.54
N LYS A 12 -11.30 4.53 3.24
CA LYS A 12 -10.82 4.47 4.63
C LYS A 12 -9.31 4.27 4.73
N TYR A 13 -8.76 3.33 3.97
CA TYR A 13 -7.37 2.90 4.14
C TYR A 13 -6.40 3.67 3.27
N ILE A 14 -6.73 4.00 2.02
CA ILE A 14 -5.77 4.73 1.15
C ILE A 14 -5.32 6.06 1.77
N PRO A 15 -6.19 6.89 2.41
CA PRO A 15 -5.72 8.11 3.05
C PRO A 15 -4.73 7.86 4.20
N THR A 16 -4.81 6.71 4.87
CA THR A 16 -3.98 6.39 6.04
C THR A 16 -2.72 5.59 5.70
N THR A 17 -2.79 4.69 4.72
CA THR A 17 -1.67 3.80 4.34
C THR A 17 -1.00 4.20 3.04
N GLY A 18 -1.67 5.01 2.21
CA GLY A 18 -1.34 5.15 0.80
C GLY A 18 -1.70 3.90 0.01
N ILE A 19 -1.43 3.94 -1.29
CA ILE A 19 -1.55 2.80 -2.20
C ILE A 19 -0.41 2.83 -3.21
N ARG A 20 0.18 1.66 -3.48
CA ARG A 20 1.25 1.52 -4.47
C ARG A 20 0.76 0.94 -5.79
N ALA A 21 -0.04 -0.10 -5.71
CA ALA A 21 -0.56 -0.80 -6.87
C ALA A 21 -1.90 -1.46 -6.55
N VAL A 22 -2.68 -1.72 -7.58
CA VAL A 22 -3.87 -2.57 -7.55
C VAL A 22 -3.49 -3.89 -8.24
N LEU A 23 -3.68 -5.02 -7.56
CA LEU A 23 -3.51 -6.35 -8.14
C LEU A 23 -4.89 -6.87 -8.54
N VAL A 24 -5.06 -7.23 -9.82
CA VAL A 24 -6.36 -7.66 -10.35
C VAL A 24 -6.26 -9.07 -10.93
N HIS A 25 -7.04 -9.98 -10.37
CA HIS A 25 -7.29 -11.31 -10.91
C HIS A 25 -8.76 -11.37 -11.32
N HIS A 26 -9.01 -11.36 -12.62
CA HIS A 26 -10.35 -11.42 -13.19
C HIS A 26 -10.30 -11.93 -14.63
N GLY A 27 -11.43 -12.44 -15.13
CA GLY A 27 -11.58 -12.91 -16.51
C GLY A 27 -12.31 -14.25 -16.62
N VAL A 28 -12.18 -15.12 -15.62
CA VAL A 28 -12.74 -16.48 -15.76
C VAL A 28 -14.25 -16.49 -15.95
N ASN A 29 -14.99 -15.60 -15.28
CA ASN A 29 -16.46 -15.55 -15.42
C ASN A 29 -16.91 -14.92 -16.74
N ASP A 30 -16.12 -14.01 -17.30
CA ASP A 30 -16.44 -13.27 -18.52
C ASP A 30 -16.19 -14.08 -19.80
N ARG A 31 -15.54 -15.24 -19.69
CA ARG A 31 -15.15 -16.10 -20.82
C ARG A 31 -16.29 -16.47 -21.78
N ASN A 32 -17.53 -16.55 -21.27
CA ASN A 32 -18.70 -16.92 -22.06
C ASN A 32 -19.59 -15.72 -22.41
N ASP A 33 -19.40 -14.58 -21.72
CA ASP A 33 -20.30 -13.44 -21.76
C ASP A 33 -19.70 -12.23 -22.50
N SER A 34 -18.37 -12.20 -22.64
CA SER A 34 -17.63 -11.13 -23.28
C SER A 34 -16.68 -11.66 -24.35
N ASN A 35 -16.63 -10.98 -25.49
CA ASN A 35 -15.53 -11.19 -26.44
C ASN A 35 -14.28 -10.38 -26.03
N ARG A 36 -13.14 -10.65 -26.68
CA ARG A 36 -11.86 -9.95 -26.46
C ARG A 36 -11.99 -8.42 -26.33
N GLN A 37 -12.69 -7.78 -27.27
CA GLN A 37 -12.83 -6.31 -27.31
C GLN A 37 -13.69 -5.81 -26.16
N GLN A 38 -14.85 -6.44 -25.94
CA GLN A 38 -15.76 -6.09 -24.84
C GLN A 38 -15.06 -6.23 -23.48
N PHE A 39 -14.32 -7.32 -23.29
CA PHE A 39 -13.55 -7.55 -22.08
C PHE A 39 -12.50 -6.44 -21.87
N ALA A 40 -11.72 -6.12 -22.90
CA ALA A 40 -10.74 -5.04 -22.83
C ALA A 40 -11.40 -3.69 -22.50
N ASP A 41 -12.50 -3.33 -23.16
CA ASP A 41 -13.22 -2.07 -22.95
C ASP A 41 -13.77 -1.92 -21.52
N GLN A 42 -14.36 -3.00 -20.99
CA GLN A 42 -14.88 -3.03 -19.62
C GLN A 42 -13.75 -2.91 -18.60
N TYR A 43 -12.62 -3.60 -18.84
CA TYR A 43 -11.46 -3.53 -17.95
C TYR A 43 -10.85 -2.12 -17.92
N ARG A 44 -10.71 -1.47 -19.08
CA ARG A 44 -10.29 -0.06 -19.18
C ARG A 44 -11.25 0.86 -18.43
N THR A 45 -12.55 0.65 -18.59
CA THR A 45 -13.59 1.43 -17.88
C THR A 45 -13.39 1.35 -16.37
N VAL A 46 -13.16 0.16 -15.83
CA VAL A 46 -12.91 -0.04 -14.38
C VAL A 46 -11.65 0.69 -13.91
N ILE A 47 -10.56 0.58 -14.67
CA ILE A 47 -9.27 1.22 -14.34
C ILE A 47 -9.42 2.75 -14.35
N GLN A 48 -9.94 3.31 -15.44
CA GLN A 48 -10.10 4.75 -15.63
C GLN A 48 -11.06 5.34 -14.60
N HIS A 49 -12.24 4.73 -14.43
CA HIS A 49 -13.21 5.17 -13.43
C HIS A 49 -12.64 5.17 -12.02
N SER A 50 -11.84 4.15 -11.66
CA SER A 50 -11.19 4.08 -10.34
C SER A 50 -10.13 5.18 -10.19
N ARG A 51 -9.30 5.40 -11.20
CA ARG A 51 -8.28 6.46 -11.21
C ARG A 51 -8.88 7.84 -11.03
N GLU A 52 -9.95 8.14 -11.75
CA GLU A 52 -10.68 9.40 -11.68
C GLU A 52 -11.38 9.58 -10.33
N THR A 53 -12.19 8.60 -9.92
CA THR A 53 -13.00 8.66 -8.71
C THR A 53 -12.17 8.88 -7.45
N TYR A 54 -11.02 8.18 -7.34
CA TYR A 54 -10.18 8.24 -6.14
C TYR A 54 -8.98 9.20 -6.28
N LYS A 55 -8.91 9.95 -7.39
CA LYS A 55 -7.81 10.89 -7.70
C LYS A 55 -6.45 10.22 -7.54
N ILE A 56 -6.28 9.10 -8.26
CA ILE A 56 -5.09 8.25 -8.27
C ILE A 56 -4.57 7.97 -9.70
N PRO A 57 -4.39 9.01 -10.54
CA PRO A 57 -4.22 8.84 -11.99
C PRO A 57 -3.03 7.96 -12.39
N ASP A 58 -1.99 7.94 -11.57
CA ASP A 58 -0.73 7.26 -11.84
C ASP A 58 -0.55 5.93 -11.09
N VAL A 59 -1.51 5.50 -10.27
CA VAL A 59 -1.38 4.25 -9.53
C VAL A 59 -1.27 3.08 -10.50
N ALA A 60 -0.31 2.19 -10.22
CA ALA A 60 -0.04 1.02 -11.03
C ALA A 60 -1.16 -0.01 -10.92
N TRP A 61 -1.53 -0.63 -12.03
CA TRP A 61 -2.46 -1.77 -12.07
C TRP A 61 -1.73 -2.97 -12.63
N LEU A 62 -1.66 -4.06 -11.86
CA LEU A 62 -1.09 -5.31 -12.32
C LEU A 62 -2.21 -6.28 -12.64
N LEU A 63 -2.26 -6.73 -13.89
CA LEU A 63 -3.37 -7.49 -14.44
C LEU A 63 -2.95 -8.95 -14.62
N ALA A 64 -3.61 -9.88 -13.94
CA ALA A 64 -3.31 -11.30 -14.10
C ALA A 64 -3.58 -11.73 -15.54
N MET A 65 -2.71 -12.60 -16.07
CA MET A 65 -3.01 -13.32 -17.30
C MET A 65 -3.83 -14.55 -16.91
N GLU A 66 -5.13 -14.45 -17.15
CA GLU A 66 -6.11 -15.46 -16.74
C GLU A 66 -5.80 -16.85 -17.31
N ASP A 67 -6.18 -17.87 -16.57
CA ASP A 67 -6.20 -19.25 -17.04
C ASP A 67 -7.30 -19.99 -16.29
N GLY A 68 -8.36 -20.38 -16.98
CA GLY A 68 -9.47 -21.12 -16.39
C GLY A 68 -9.17 -22.59 -16.12
N GLY A 69 -8.02 -23.12 -16.54
CA GLY A 69 -7.66 -24.53 -16.39
C GLY A 69 -7.68 -25.29 -17.72
N ILE A 70 -7.62 -26.62 -17.66
CA ILE A 70 -7.47 -27.48 -18.86
C ILE A 70 -8.71 -27.45 -19.75
N GLU A 71 -9.90 -27.42 -19.14
CA GLU A 71 -11.18 -27.54 -19.86
C GLU A 71 -11.83 -26.18 -20.16
N ILE A 72 -11.20 -25.09 -19.72
CA ILE A 72 -11.76 -23.75 -19.80
C ILE A 72 -10.90 -22.89 -20.70
N ASP A 73 -11.45 -22.55 -21.87
CA ASP A 73 -10.82 -21.59 -22.78
C ASP A 73 -10.81 -20.19 -22.14
N SER A 74 -9.63 -19.59 -22.09
CA SER A 74 -9.38 -18.23 -21.58
C SER A 74 -8.58 -17.40 -22.58
N GLU A 75 -8.41 -17.85 -23.82
CA GLU A 75 -7.59 -17.18 -24.83
C GLU A 75 -8.07 -15.75 -25.08
N GLN A 76 -9.38 -15.55 -25.23
CA GLN A 76 -9.95 -14.22 -25.46
C GLN A 76 -9.73 -13.27 -24.28
N MET A 77 -9.77 -13.78 -23.04
CA MET A 77 -9.54 -12.99 -21.82
C MET A 77 -8.06 -12.59 -21.71
N ARG A 78 -7.14 -13.51 -22.01
CA ARG A 78 -5.70 -13.23 -22.07
C ARG A 78 -5.36 -12.24 -23.18
N ALA A 79 -5.99 -12.37 -24.35
CA ALA A 79 -5.81 -11.44 -25.47
C ALA A 79 -6.35 -10.05 -25.14
N GLY A 80 -7.54 -9.95 -24.53
CA GLY A 80 -8.11 -8.68 -24.10
C GLY A 80 -7.28 -8.02 -22.99
N THR A 81 -6.75 -8.81 -22.05
CA THR A 81 -5.79 -8.31 -21.05
C THR A 81 -4.54 -7.74 -21.72
N SER A 82 -4.00 -8.42 -22.73
CA SER A 82 -2.86 -7.90 -23.52
C SER A 82 -3.17 -6.56 -24.20
N ASP A 83 -4.38 -6.39 -24.72
CA ASP A 83 -4.80 -5.11 -25.33
C ASP A 83 -4.84 -3.97 -24.30
N VAL A 84 -5.33 -4.25 -23.09
CA VAL A 84 -5.33 -3.28 -21.99
C VAL A 84 -3.90 -2.92 -21.59
N LEU A 85 -3.01 -3.90 -21.47
CA LEU A 85 -1.60 -3.68 -21.15
C LEU A 85 -0.87 -2.84 -22.21
N ALA A 86 -1.26 -2.99 -23.48
CA ALA A 86 -0.67 -2.23 -24.59
C ALA A 86 -1.20 -0.79 -24.70
N SER A 87 -2.42 -0.54 -24.23
CA SER A 87 -3.12 0.74 -24.45
C SER A 87 -3.22 1.62 -23.21
N GLU A 88 -3.27 1.05 -22.00
CA GLU A 88 -3.45 1.82 -20.77
C GLU A 88 -2.12 2.12 -20.06
N PRO A 89 -1.85 3.40 -19.75
CA PRO A 89 -0.63 3.76 -19.04
C PRO A 89 -0.62 3.21 -17.61
N ASN A 90 0.58 2.97 -17.08
CA ASN A 90 0.80 2.42 -15.73
C ASN A 90 0.05 1.10 -15.46
N CYS A 91 -0.23 0.32 -16.52
CA CYS A 91 -0.71 -1.05 -16.43
C CYS A 91 0.45 -2.01 -16.74
N TYR A 92 0.56 -3.08 -15.97
CA TYR A 92 1.65 -4.03 -16.06
C TYR A 92 1.15 -5.47 -15.95
N VAL A 93 1.92 -6.41 -16.51
CA VAL A 93 1.62 -7.83 -16.39
C VAL A 93 1.66 -8.23 -14.91
N GLY A 94 0.58 -8.86 -14.43
CA GLY A 94 0.44 -9.44 -13.10
C GLY A 94 0.87 -10.90 -13.08
N ALA A 95 0.24 -11.71 -12.22
CA ALA A 95 0.50 -13.15 -12.18
C ALA A 95 0.04 -13.83 -13.48
N ASP A 96 0.88 -14.68 -14.09
CA ASP A 96 0.45 -15.54 -15.20
C ASP A 96 -0.03 -16.89 -14.67
N LEU A 97 -1.34 -17.10 -14.70
CA LEU A 97 -1.98 -18.25 -14.08
C LEU A 97 -1.83 -19.53 -14.89
N LEU A 98 -1.36 -19.44 -16.14
CA LEU A 98 -0.98 -20.59 -16.94
C LEU A 98 0.12 -21.42 -16.24
N ALA A 99 1.00 -20.76 -15.47
CA ALA A 99 2.03 -21.43 -14.68
C ALA A 99 1.46 -22.39 -13.63
N LEU A 100 0.22 -22.17 -13.18
CA LEU A 100 -0.45 -23.01 -12.19
C LEU A 100 -1.37 -24.06 -12.84
N ARG A 101 -1.49 -24.10 -14.18
CA ARG A 101 -2.43 -24.99 -14.88
C ARG A 101 -2.26 -26.46 -14.50
N GLN A 102 -1.01 -26.94 -14.46
CA GLN A 102 -0.72 -28.34 -14.13
C GLN A 102 -1.02 -28.68 -12.67
N GLN A 103 -0.77 -27.74 -11.74
CA GLN A 103 -1.13 -27.90 -10.32
C GLN A 103 -2.66 -27.96 -10.11
N ARG A 104 -3.42 -27.48 -11.10
CA ARG A 104 -4.88 -27.55 -11.15
C ARG A 104 -5.45 -28.74 -11.93
N ALA A 105 -4.62 -29.51 -12.64
CA ALA A 105 -5.01 -30.52 -13.63
C ALA A 105 -5.75 -31.78 -13.12
N GLY A 106 -6.12 -31.85 -11.84
CA GLY A 106 -6.78 -33.01 -11.24
C GLY A 106 -7.80 -32.62 -10.18
N ARG A 107 -8.49 -31.50 -10.39
CA ARG A 107 -9.41 -30.92 -9.42
C ARG A 107 -10.86 -31.12 -9.80
N ASP A 108 -11.70 -31.25 -8.78
CA ASP A 108 -13.12 -31.50 -8.93
C ASP A 108 -13.87 -30.33 -9.59
N ASP A 109 -13.46 -29.09 -9.37
CA ASP A 109 -14.10 -27.89 -9.92
C ASP A 109 -13.31 -27.21 -11.05
N THR A 110 -12.09 -27.70 -11.33
CA THR A 110 -11.12 -27.29 -12.37
C THR A 110 -10.76 -25.80 -12.49
N ILE A 111 -11.42 -24.90 -11.74
CA ILE A 111 -11.41 -23.45 -11.94
C ILE A 111 -10.79 -22.69 -10.76
N HIS A 112 -10.98 -23.12 -9.52
CA HIS A 112 -10.51 -22.39 -8.33
C HIS A 112 -9.12 -22.84 -7.86
N LEU A 113 -8.39 -21.89 -7.25
CA LEU A 113 -7.15 -22.17 -6.53
C LEU A 113 -7.45 -22.86 -5.19
N ARG A 114 -6.68 -23.89 -4.85
CA ARG A 114 -6.72 -24.57 -3.55
C ARG A 114 -5.71 -23.89 -2.61
N VAL A 115 -5.86 -24.16 -1.32
CA VAL A 115 -4.94 -23.67 -0.29
C VAL A 115 -3.48 -24.00 -0.64
N ASP A 116 -3.25 -25.20 -1.19
CA ASP A 116 -1.90 -25.66 -1.58
C ASP A 116 -1.27 -24.85 -2.74
N ASP A 117 -2.05 -24.07 -3.50
CA ASP A 117 -1.49 -23.18 -4.54
C ASP A 117 -1.15 -21.80 -4.03
N TRP A 118 -1.61 -21.42 -2.84
CA TRP A 118 -1.57 -20.03 -2.40
C TRP A 118 -0.15 -19.50 -2.35
N ASP A 119 0.83 -20.33 -1.99
CA ASP A 119 2.24 -19.95 -1.99
C ASP A 119 2.77 -19.70 -3.40
N ALA A 120 2.45 -20.57 -4.37
CA ALA A 120 2.85 -20.41 -5.75
C ALA A 120 2.16 -19.19 -6.39
N TYR A 121 0.86 -19.01 -6.12
CA TYR A 121 0.08 -17.87 -6.56
C TYR A 121 0.61 -16.55 -5.98
N ALA A 122 0.90 -16.50 -4.68
CA ALA A 122 1.49 -15.34 -4.03
C ALA A 122 2.87 -15.03 -4.58
N THR A 123 3.68 -16.06 -4.87
CA THR A 123 5.00 -15.90 -5.49
C THR A 123 4.91 -15.27 -6.88
N LEU A 124 3.96 -15.71 -7.71
CA LEU A 124 3.72 -15.09 -9.02
C LEU A 124 3.40 -13.60 -8.89
N TRP A 125 2.49 -13.24 -7.99
CA TRP A 125 2.16 -11.83 -7.74
C TRP A 125 3.31 -11.01 -7.20
N ALA A 126 4.05 -11.55 -6.23
CA ALA A 126 5.20 -10.88 -5.64
C ALA A 126 6.26 -10.60 -6.70
N ASN A 127 6.59 -11.59 -7.54
CA ASN A 127 7.55 -11.43 -8.62
C ASN A 127 7.11 -10.38 -9.64
N SER A 128 5.84 -10.40 -10.06
CA SER A 128 5.31 -9.41 -11.01
C SER A 128 5.34 -8.00 -10.43
N LEU A 129 5.01 -7.82 -9.15
CA LEU A 129 5.10 -6.53 -8.47
C LEU A 129 6.54 -6.04 -8.35
N LEU A 130 7.46 -6.90 -7.91
CA LEU A 130 8.87 -6.57 -7.75
C LEU A 130 9.53 -6.17 -9.08
N ALA A 131 9.16 -6.82 -10.19
CA ALA A 131 9.66 -6.52 -11.52
C ALA A 131 9.33 -5.08 -11.98
N VAL A 132 8.26 -4.49 -11.45
CA VAL A 132 7.79 -3.14 -11.85
C VAL A 132 7.82 -2.14 -10.70
N ILE A 133 8.29 -2.51 -9.51
CA ILE A 133 8.20 -1.69 -8.29
C ILE A 133 8.80 -0.29 -8.48
N ASN A 134 9.92 -0.20 -9.19
CA ASN A 134 10.65 1.05 -9.48
C ASN A 134 9.99 1.90 -10.58
N LYS A 135 9.01 1.34 -11.30
CA LYS A 135 8.20 2.05 -12.31
C LYS A 135 6.88 2.55 -11.71
N THR A 136 6.46 2.03 -10.55
CA THR A 136 5.22 2.43 -9.88
C THR A 136 5.30 3.85 -9.31
N LYS A 137 4.18 4.57 -9.39
CA LYS A 137 4.00 5.89 -8.75
C LYS A 137 2.96 5.77 -7.62
N PRO A 138 3.38 5.43 -6.40
CA PRO A 138 2.46 5.26 -5.29
C PRO A 138 1.81 6.59 -4.89
N LYS A 139 0.55 6.53 -4.48
CA LYS A 139 -0.08 7.61 -3.70
C LYS A 139 0.27 7.43 -2.24
N SER A 140 1.04 8.37 -1.70
CA SER A 140 1.36 8.39 -0.27
C SER A 140 0.11 8.58 0.59
N ALA A 141 0.18 8.10 1.83
CA ALA A 141 -0.80 8.45 2.85
C ALA A 141 -0.87 9.97 3.04
N VAL A 142 -2.06 10.49 3.34
CA VAL A 142 -2.26 11.91 3.67
C VAL A 142 -1.43 12.30 4.90
N LEU A 143 -1.43 11.43 5.92
CA LEU A 143 -0.62 11.61 7.13
C LEU A 143 0.89 11.66 6.85
N ALA A 144 1.36 10.92 5.82
CA ALA A 144 2.76 10.96 5.43
C ALA A 144 3.14 12.31 4.84
N THR A 145 2.24 12.93 4.05
CA THR A 145 2.44 14.25 3.44
C THR A 145 2.47 15.38 4.48
N GLU A 146 1.59 15.33 5.48
CA GLU A 146 1.59 16.29 6.59
C GLU A 146 2.87 16.20 7.43
N TYR A 147 3.39 14.98 7.65
CA TYR A 147 4.64 14.80 8.37
C TYR A 147 5.84 15.34 7.59
N THR A 148 5.99 15.02 6.30
CA THR A 148 7.11 15.54 5.49
C THR A 148 7.03 17.04 5.24
N SER A 149 5.85 17.63 5.04
CA SER A 149 5.73 19.10 4.92
C SER A 149 6.17 19.82 6.19
N ASN A 150 5.90 19.23 7.36
CA ASN A 150 6.29 19.78 8.65
C ASN A 150 7.80 19.61 8.90
N VAL A 151 8.39 18.49 8.47
CA VAL A 151 9.85 18.26 8.60
C VAL A 151 10.66 19.14 7.65
N VAL A 152 10.23 19.32 6.39
CA VAL A 152 10.95 20.13 5.38
C VAL A 152 10.85 21.64 5.66
N SER A 153 9.77 22.08 6.32
CA SER A 153 9.57 23.50 6.68
C SER A 153 10.37 23.99 7.90
N THR A 154 11.41 23.25 8.35
CA THR A 154 12.20 23.50 9.59
C THR A 154 11.37 23.73 10.85
N SER A 155 10.07 23.45 10.80
CA SER A 155 9.10 23.85 11.80
C SER A 155 8.97 22.81 12.93
N VAL A 156 9.54 21.62 12.76
CA VAL A 156 9.57 20.55 13.79
C VAL A 156 10.67 20.77 14.84
N LEU A 157 11.68 21.62 14.58
CA LEU A 157 12.68 22.02 15.58
C LEU A 157 12.52 23.46 16.08
N GLY A 158 11.52 24.19 15.57
CA GLY A 158 11.15 25.50 16.08
C GLY A 158 10.40 25.35 17.41
N ILE A 159 10.98 25.87 18.50
CA ILE A 159 10.37 25.96 19.83
C ILE A 159 8.97 26.63 19.79
N SER A 160 8.65 27.36 18.72
CA SER A 160 7.34 27.94 18.42
C SER A 160 6.23 26.90 18.19
N ASN A 161 6.53 25.72 17.63
CA ASN A 161 5.53 24.67 17.38
C ASN A 161 5.37 23.67 18.53
N ALA A 162 6.31 23.66 19.49
CA ALA A 162 6.13 22.92 20.74
C ALA A 162 4.92 23.43 21.55
N ARG A 163 4.40 24.63 21.24
CA ARG A 163 3.21 25.19 21.90
C ARG A 163 1.89 24.53 21.49
N VAL A 164 1.83 23.80 20.38
CA VAL A 164 0.56 23.24 19.87
C VAL A 164 0.24 21.86 20.47
N PHE A 165 1.16 21.23 21.20
CA PHE A 165 0.99 19.85 21.70
C PHE A 165 1.35 19.62 23.17
N LEU A 166 1.26 20.66 24.02
CA LEU A 166 1.58 20.53 25.44
C LEU A 166 0.40 20.97 26.31
N PRO A 167 -0.50 20.06 26.70
CA PRO A 167 -1.35 20.29 27.85
C PRO A 167 -0.46 20.13 29.11
N ASN A 168 -0.41 21.20 29.90
CA ASN A 168 0.25 21.31 31.21
C ASN A 168 1.77 21.57 31.20
N SER A 169 2.18 22.49 32.08
CA SER A 169 3.54 22.99 32.27
C SER A 169 4.58 21.89 32.58
N GLU A 170 4.14 20.74 33.09
CA GLU A 170 5.01 19.63 33.46
C GLU A 170 5.56 18.85 32.26
N ILE A 171 4.81 18.75 31.16
CA ILE A 171 5.26 18.06 29.94
C ILE A 171 6.19 18.97 29.11
N ALA A 172 6.02 20.29 29.22
CA ALA A 172 6.92 21.27 28.60
C ALA A 172 8.35 21.18 29.15
N PHE A 173 8.50 20.98 30.46
CA PHE A 173 9.81 20.75 31.08
C PHE A 173 10.47 19.46 30.56
N LEU A 174 9.67 18.40 30.38
CA LEU A 174 10.17 17.12 29.89
C LEU A 174 10.66 17.21 28.45
N ALA A 175 9.91 17.89 27.57
CA ALA A 175 10.30 18.10 26.18
C ALA A 175 11.62 18.88 26.06
N VAL A 176 11.79 19.92 26.89
CA VAL A 176 13.04 20.70 26.95
C VAL A 176 14.20 19.84 27.46
N ALA A 177 13.98 19.04 28.50
CA ALA A 177 15.02 18.17 29.06
C ALA A 177 15.46 17.06 28.08
N VAL A 178 14.53 16.47 27.32
CA VAL A 178 14.84 15.51 26.25
C VAL A 178 15.64 16.16 25.12
N GLY A 179 15.25 17.39 24.70
CA GLY A 179 15.98 18.15 23.69
C GLY A 179 17.42 18.48 24.11
N ILE A 180 17.63 18.91 25.35
CA ILE A 180 18.96 19.17 25.92
C ILE A 180 19.79 17.89 25.98
N THR A 181 19.19 16.78 26.40
CA THR A 181 19.87 15.48 26.49
C THR A 181 20.35 15.01 25.11
N ALA A 182 19.50 15.12 24.08
CA ALA A 182 19.86 14.77 22.70
C ALA A 182 20.99 15.66 22.14
N ALA A 183 20.94 16.97 22.40
CA ALA A 183 22.00 17.90 21.99
C ALA A 183 23.34 17.62 22.68
N LEU A 184 23.32 17.19 23.95
CA LEU A 184 24.53 16.81 24.70
C LEU A 184 25.12 15.49 24.20
N PHE A 185 24.28 14.52 23.81
CA PHE A 185 24.74 13.29 23.15
C PHE A 185 25.39 13.57 21.78
N LEU A 186 24.75 14.41 20.96
CA LEU A 186 25.27 14.79 19.64
C LEU A 186 26.60 15.57 19.73
N SER A 187 26.78 16.36 20.79
CA SER A 187 28.05 17.05 21.08
C SER A 187 29.08 16.19 21.83
N ARG A 188 28.84 14.88 21.97
CA ARG A 188 29.71 13.90 22.65
C ARG A 188 30.00 14.23 24.12
N LYS A 189 29.17 15.04 24.77
CA LYS A 189 29.27 15.37 26.20
C LYS A 189 28.46 14.37 27.04
N LEU A 190 29.00 13.15 27.14
CA LEU A 190 28.36 11.99 27.76
C LEU A 190 27.97 12.19 29.24
N ILE A 191 28.86 12.76 30.06
CA ILE A 191 28.59 12.93 31.50
C ILE A 191 27.43 13.91 31.74
N PRO A 192 27.38 15.11 31.13
CA PRO A 192 26.21 15.99 31.20
C PRO A 192 24.92 15.36 30.65
N ALA A 193 25.02 14.57 29.57
CA ALA A 193 23.86 13.91 28.97
C ALA A 193 23.25 12.87 29.90
N LEU A 194 24.08 12.09 30.60
CA LEU A 194 23.62 11.10 31.58
C LEU A 194 22.94 11.77 32.79
N ILE A 195 23.48 12.89 33.28
CA ILE A 195 22.86 13.66 34.37
C ILE A 195 21.48 14.18 33.94
N ALA A 196 21.37 14.75 32.73
CA ALA A 196 20.09 15.23 32.20
C ALA A 196 19.07 14.08 32.01
N LEU A 197 19.52 12.92 31.53
CA LEU A 197 18.69 11.72 31.38
C LEU A 197 18.13 11.24 32.73
N CYS A 198 18.93 11.27 33.80
CA CYS A 198 18.47 10.93 35.15
C CYS A 198 17.36 11.86 35.66
N PHE A 199 17.40 13.15 35.33
CA PHE A 199 16.31 14.07 35.67
C PHE A 199 15.03 13.79 34.87
N VAL A 200 15.16 13.41 33.59
CA VAL A 200 14.03 13.02 32.72
C VAL A 200 13.34 11.76 33.27
N THR A 201 14.11 10.73 33.64
CA THR A 201 13.55 9.48 34.16
C THR A 201 12.96 9.64 35.56
N TYR A 202 13.57 10.45 36.43
CA TYR A 202 13.03 10.78 37.75
C TYR A 202 11.71 11.59 37.65
N GLY A 203 11.62 12.55 36.73
CA GLY A 203 10.38 13.29 36.47
C GLY A 203 9.24 12.40 35.98
N LEU A 204 9.54 11.45 35.08
CA LEU A 204 8.57 10.46 34.57
C LEU A 204 8.05 9.51 35.67
N GLY A 205 8.89 9.17 36.66
CA GLY A 205 8.50 8.34 37.80
C GLY A 205 7.48 9.02 38.72
N ARG A 206 7.57 10.34 38.90
CA ARG A 206 6.66 11.11 39.76
C ARG A 206 5.26 11.27 39.14
N LEU A 207 5.19 11.44 37.81
CA LEU A 207 3.94 11.58 37.05
C LEU A 207 3.05 10.32 37.07
N ARG A 208 3.62 9.14 37.37
CA ARG A 208 2.86 7.89 37.52
C ARG A 208 2.34 7.63 38.93
N SER A 209 2.66 8.48 39.90
CA SER A 209 2.38 8.23 41.33
C SER A 209 1.25 9.09 41.93
N THR A 210 0.53 9.87 41.13
CA THR A 210 -0.71 10.53 41.56
C THR A 210 -1.89 9.54 41.42
N PRO A 211 -2.66 9.28 42.49
CA PRO A 211 -3.81 8.36 42.47
C PRO A 211 -4.96 8.85 41.59
#